data_AF-A0A537ND14-F1
#
_entry.id   AF-A0A537ND14-F1
#
_cell.length_a   1.000
_cell.length_b   1.000
_cell.length_c   1.000
_cell.angle_alpha   90.00
_cell.angle_beta   90.00
_cell.angle_gamma   90.00
#
_symmetry.space_group_name_H-M   'P 1'
#
loop_
_entity.id
_entity.type
_entity.pdbx_description
1 polymer ?
#
loop_
_entity_poly.entity_id
_entity_poly.type
_entity_poly.pdbx_seq_one_letter_code
_entity_poly.pdbx_strand_id
1 'polypeptide(L)' 'MSDDEKSIYAPADQMWTLSPDRRQVRMEVPLLSVDGMLEPLRIHLDFDAETADAILDRLTVLRSQMLPAPQRS' A
#
# COMPACT_ATOMS: atom_id res chain seq x y z
N MET A 1 -12.34 14.45 -25.34
CA MET A 1 -12.51 14.29 -23.89
C MET A 1 -12.15 12.85 -23.62
N SER A 2 -10.88 12.62 -23.33
CA SER A 2 -10.35 11.28 -23.12
C SER A 2 -10.31 11.05 -21.63
N ASP A 3 -10.90 9.94 -21.19
CA ASP A 3 -10.95 9.48 -19.81
C ASP A 3 -9.63 9.72 -19.09
N ASP A 4 -9.72 10.59 -18.08
CA ASP A 4 -8.74 10.78 -17.03
C ASP A 4 -8.54 9.40 -16.40
N GLU A 5 -7.50 8.68 -16.80
CA GLU A 5 -6.98 7.51 -16.11
C GLU A 5 -6.52 7.99 -14.74
N LYS A 6 -7.49 8.14 -13.84
CA LYS A 6 -7.30 8.59 -12.47
C LYS A 6 -6.40 7.55 -11.84
N SER A 7 -5.10 7.86 -11.76
CA SER A 7 -4.08 7.01 -11.16
C SER A 7 -4.66 6.42 -9.87
N ILE A 8 -4.90 5.11 -9.87
CA ILE A 8 -5.44 4.37 -8.73
C ILE A 8 -4.40 4.38 -7.58
N TYR A 9 -3.16 4.76 -7.90
CA TYR A 9 -2.05 4.90 -6.97
C TYR A 9 -1.94 6.36 -6.54
N ALA A 10 -2.31 6.63 -5.29
CA ALA A 10 -1.88 7.84 -4.60
C ALA A 10 -0.34 7.79 -4.43
N PRO A 11 0.35 8.94 -4.42
CA PRO A 11 1.79 8.97 -4.20
C PRO A 11 2.10 8.32 -2.85
N ALA A 12 3.05 7.37 -2.85
CA ALA A 12 3.24 6.43 -1.76
C ALA A 12 3.53 7.13 -0.42
N ASP A 13 4.26 8.24 -0.45
CA ASP A 13 4.57 9.09 0.71
C ASP A 13 3.34 9.75 1.35
N GLN A 14 2.25 9.91 0.61
CA GLN A 14 1.02 10.54 1.10
C GLN A 14 0.05 9.56 1.78
N MET A 15 0.30 8.24 1.69
CA MET A 15 -0.55 7.20 2.27
C MET A 15 -0.14 6.79 3.69
N TRP A 16 1.07 7.14 4.14
CA TRP A 16 1.61 6.67 5.41
C TRP A 16 1.74 7.80 6.43
N THR A 17 1.27 7.56 7.65
CA THR A 17 1.42 8.49 8.77
C THR A 17 1.97 7.76 9.99
N LEU A 18 2.95 8.36 10.66
CA LEU A 18 3.45 7.86 11.94
C LEU A 18 2.50 8.33 13.05
N SER A 19 2.13 7.42 13.96
CA SER A 19 1.31 7.75 15.11
C SER A 19 2.00 8.79 16.01
N PRO A 20 1.25 9.60 16.78
CA PRO A 20 1.85 10.61 17.66
C PRO A 20 2.82 10.04 18.70
N ASP A 21 2.54 8.82 19.18
CA ASP A 21 3.40 8.09 20.13
C ASP A 21 4.56 7.33 19.44
N ARG A 22 4.64 7.39 18.11
CA ARG A 22 5.67 6.78 17.26
C ARG A 22 5.79 5.26 17.38
N ARG A 23 4.76 4.59 17.86
CA ARG A 23 4.74 3.13 18.00
C ARG A 23 4.15 2.42 16.79
N GLN A 24 3.38 3.13 15.98
CA GLN A 24 2.66 2.55 14.86
C GLN A 24 2.75 3.45 13.63
N VAL A 25 2.74 2.82 12.47
CA VAL A 25 2.53 3.49 11.18
C VAL A 25 1.14 3.12 10.68
N ARG A 26 0.37 4.13 10.27
CA ARG A 26 -0.94 3.98 9.63
C ARG A 26 -0.80 4.16 8.13
N MET A 27 -1.30 3.19 7.38
CA MET A 27 -1.60 3.33 5.96
C MET A 27 -3.07 3.72 5.80
N GLU A 28 -3.34 4.83 5.11
CA GLU A 28 -4.66 5.15 4.60
C GLU A 28 -4.75 4.76 3.13
N VAL A 29 -5.64 3.82 2.83
CA VAL A 29 -5.91 3.39 1.46
C VAL A 29 -6.89 4.40 0.83
N PRO A 30 -6.73 4.76 -0.47
CA PRO A 30 -7.71 5.59 -1.16
C PRO A 30 -9.14 5.07 -0.97
N LEU A 31 -10.11 5.98 -0.91
CA LEU A 31 -11.52 5.63 -0.74
C LEU A 31 -11.95 4.60 -1.80
N LEU A 32 -12.37 3.43 -1.34
CA LEU A 32 -12.75 2.33 -2.20
C LEU A 32 -14.25 2.38 -2.44
N SER A 33 -14.65 2.48 -3.71
CA SER A 33 -16.05 2.29 -4.09
C SER A 33 -16.31 0.79 -4.20
N VAL A 34 -17.31 0.29 -3.48
CA VAL A 34 -17.71 -1.11 -3.48
C VAL A 34 -19.11 -1.21 -4.06
N ASP A 35 -19.30 -2.08 -5.05
CA ASP A 35 -20.60 -2.26 -5.69
C ASP A 35 -21.68 -2.62 -4.65
N GLY A 36 -22.78 -1.88 -4.67
CA GLY A 36 -23.88 -2.05 -3.73
C GLY A 36 -23.73 -1.28 -2.41
N MET A 37 -22.62 -0.58 -2.17
CA MET A 37 -22.49 0.36 -1.06
C MET A 37 -22.73 1.80 -1.52
N LEU A 38 -23.59 2.51 -0.77
CA LEU A 38 -23.89 3.92 -1.05
C LEU A 38 -22.73 4.85 -0.69
N GLU A 39 -21.90 4.48 0.28
CA GLU A 39 -20.77 5.28 0.75
C GLU A 39 -19.44 4.55 0.48
N PRO A 40 -18.43 5.25 -0.07
CA PRO A 40 -17.09 4.69 -0.25
C PRO A 40 -16.44 4.29 1.07
N LEU A 41 -15.75 3.16 1.07
CA LEU A 41 -15.08 2.63 2.26
C LEU A 41 -13.73 3.33 2.47
N ARG A 42 -13.52 3.81 3.70
CA ARG A 42 -12.20 4.28 4.16
C ARG A 42 -11.54 3.18 4.98
N ILE A 43 -10.38 2.71 4.53
CA ILE A 43 -9.61 1.66 5.20
C ILE A 43 -8.33 2.27 5.77
N HIS A 44 -8.11 2.02 7.06
CA HIS A 44 -6.84 2.28 7.73
C HIS A 44 -6.22 0.97 8.17
N LEU A 45 -4.94 0.78 7.88
CA LEU A 45 -4.16 -0.36 8.35
C LEU A 45 -3.04 0.16 9.24
N ASP A 46 -3.00 -0.32 10.48
CA ASP A 46 -2.01 0.08 11.47
C ASP A 46 -0.99 -1.06 11.65
N PHE A 47 0.28 -0.69 11.65
CA PHE A 47 1.40 -1.61 11.79
C PHE A 47 2.31 -1.13 12.91
N ASP A 48 2.66 -2.01 13.84
CA ASP A 48 3.80 -1.76 14.74
C ASP A 48 5.13 -2.08 14.04
N ALA A 49 6.24 -1.84 14.74
CA ALA A 49 7.58 -2.05 14.19
C ALA A 49 7.83 -3.52 13.81
N GLU A 50 7.42 -4.48 14.65
CA GLU A 50 7.62 -5.91 14.39
C GLU A 50 6.84 -6.37 13.15
N THR A 51 5.59 -5.91 13.03
CA THR A 51 4.77 -6.22 11.86
C THR A 51 5.32 -5.57 10.60
N ALA A 52 5.83 -4.33 10.69
CA ALA A 52 6.45 -3.64 9.57
C ALA A 52 7.68 -4.40 9.06
N ASP A 53 8.57 -4.85 9.96
CA ASP A 53 9.75 -5.66 9.61
C ASP A 53 9.35 -6.97 8.91
N ALA A 54 8.37 -7.69 9.47
CA ALA A 54 7.87 -8.93 8.88
C ALA A 54 7.28 -8.73 7.46
N ILE A 55 6.57 -7.61 7.23
CA ILE A 55 6.05 -7.25 5.92
C ILE A 55 7.19 -6.96 4.94
N LEU A 56 8.21 -6.19 5.35
CA LEU A 56 9.36 -5.87 4.52
C LEU A 56 10.13 -7.13 4.10
N ASP A 57 10.34 -8.06 5.02
CA ASP A 57 10.96 -9.35 4.74
C ASP A 57 10.14 -10.14 3.72
N ARG A 58 8.82 -10.21 3.91
CA ARG A 58 7.93 -10.92 2.98
C ARG A 58 7.91 -10.29 1.60
N LEU A 59 7.83 -8.96 1.53
CA LEU A 59 7.85 -8.22 0.26
C LEU A 59 9.18 -8.39 -0.46
N THR A 60 10.30 -8.50 0.26
CA THR A 60 11.61 -8.79 -0.34
C THR A 60 11.62 -10.13 -1.05
N VAL A 61 11.07 -11.17 -0.43
CA VAL A 61 10.93 -12.51 -1.04
C VAL A 61 10.04 -12.43 -2.29
N LEU A 62 8.87 -11.82 -2.20
CA LEU A 62 7.95 -11.70 -3.32
C LEU A 62 8.54 -10.89 -4.48
N ARG A 63 9.25 -9.80 -4.19
CA ARG A 63 9.95 -8.99 -5.18
C ARG A 63 10.93 -9.82 -6.00
N SER A 64 11.66 -10.74 -5.38
CA SER A 64 12.59 -11.62 -6.10
C SER A 64 11.88 -12.57 -7.08
N GLN A 65 10.62 -12.93 -6.82
CA GLN A 65 9.79 -13.75 -7.71
C GLN A 65 9.16 -12.93 -8.84
N MET A 66 8.93 -11.64 -8.62
CA MET A 66 8.38 -10.72 -9.62
C MET A 66 9.43 -10.28 -10.66
N LEU A 67 10.72 -10.35 -10.33
CA LEU A 67 11.78 -9.97 -11.25
C LEU A 67 12.11 -11.15 -12.19
N PRO A 68 12.20 -10.91 -13.51
CA PRO A 68 12.59 -11.96 -14.44
C PRO A 68 13.99 -12.48 -14.11
N ALA A 69 14.23 -13.78 -14.35
CA ALA A 69 15.53 -14.38 -14.11
C ALA A 69 16.63 -13.57 -14.83
N PRO A 70 17.77 -13.28 -14.19
CA PRO A 70 18.84 -12.51 -14.81
C PRO A 70 19.24 -13.23 -16.11
N GLN A 71 19.13 -12.53 -17.24
CA GLN A 71 19.63 -13.04 -18.52
C GLN A 71 21.14 -13.16 -18.39
N ARG A 72 21.65 -14.40 -18.31
CA ARG A 72 23.09 -14.67 -18.46
C ARG A 72 23.48 -14.26 -19.88
N SER A 73 24.17 -13.14 -20.02
CA SER A 73 24.98 -12.80 -21.21
C SER A 73 26.40 -13.31 -21.03
#